data_AF-A0A925PVI8-F1
#
_entry.id   AF-A0A925PVI8-F1
#
_cell.length_a   1.000
_cell.length_b   1.000
_cell.length_c   1.000
_cell.angle_alpha   90.00
_cell.angle_beta   90.00
_cell.angle_gamma   90.00
#
_symmetry.space_group_name_H-M   'P 1'
#
loop_
_entity.id
_entity.type
_entity.pdbx_description
1 polymer ?
#
loop_
_entity_poly.entity_id
_entity_poly.type
_entity_poly.pdbx_seq_one_letter_code
_entity_poly.pdbx_strand_id
1 'polypeptide(L)'
;MRSYLRVLGLALIAAGLCTVQNVPANAACLGFSGTADGFDKVTAVTRAQAAVAAAIAEYKSQKRLRTVSVTPMRATPQPYWRSSVSANLFHKPDIVRANSYTVCWSGVVSPYVCTSGAKACW
;
A
#
# COMPACT_ATOMS: atom_id res chain seq x y z
N MET A 1 -52.82 -37.80 1.29
CA MET A 1 -52.06 -36.74 1.98
C MET A 1 -50.53 -36.94 1.81
N ARG A 2 -50.03 -37.10 0.58
CA ARG A 2 -48.60 -37.36 0.29
C ARG A 2 -47.91 -36.27 -0.56
N SER A 3 -48.68 -35.32 -1.10
CA SER A 3 -48.19 -34.31 -2.05
C SER A 3 -47.62 -33.06 -1.38
N TYR A 4 -48.17 -32.64 -0.23
CA TYR A 4 -47.78 -31.38 0.43
C TYR A 4 -46.42 -31.45 1.18
N LEU A 5 -45.93 -32.64 1.51
CA LEU A 5 -44.63 -32.83 2.18
C LEU A 5 -43.44 -32.58 1.25
N ARG A 6 -43.59 -32.79 -0.07
CA ARG A 6 -42.49 -32.59 -1.03
C ARG A 6 -42.27 -31.11 -1.35
N VAL A 7 -43.34 -30.30 -1.30
CA VAL A 7 -43.26 -28.86 -1.59
C VAL A 7 -42.62 -28.10 -0.42
N LEU A 8 -42.87 -28.52 0.83
CA LEU A 8 -42.22 -27.91 2.00
C LEU A 8 -40.71 -28.20 2.09
N GLY A 9 -40.24 -29.36 1.62
CA GLY A 9 -38.82 -29.72 1.67
C GLY A 9 -37.93 -28.88 0.75
N LEU A 10 -38.47 -28.41 -0.38
CA LEU A 10 -37.74 -27.60 -1.36
C LEU A 10 -37.65 -26.12 -0.97
N ALA A 11 -38.64 -25.59 -0.24
CA ALA A 11 -38.63 -24.20 0.23
C ALA A 11 -37.58 -23.95 1.33
N LEU A 12 -37.29 -24.96 2.16
CA LEU A 12 -36.28 -24.85 3.22
C LEU A 12 -34.84 -24.86 2.71
N ILE A 13 -34.58 -25.43 1.53
CA ILE A 13 -33.25 -25.42 0.91
C ILE A 13 -32.97 -24.06 0.23
N ALA A 14 -34.01 -23.40 -0.32
CA ALA A 14 -33.85 -22.09 -0.96
C ALA A 14 -33.66 -20.92 0.02
N ALA A 15 -34.17 -21.03 1.25
CA ALA A 15 -34.04 -19.97 2.26
C ALA A 15 -32.72 -20.04 3.07
N GLY A 16 -31.96 -21.12 2.96
CA GLY A 16 -30.72 -21.34 3.74
C GLY A 16 -29.43 -20.77 3.14
N LEU A 17 -29.44 -20.30 1.89
CA LEU A 17 -28.21 -19.94 1.15
C LEU A 17 -27.84 -18.44 1.12
N CYS A 18 -28.62 -17.54 1.74
CA CYS A 18 -28.42 -16.10 1.56
C CYS A 18 -27.74 -15.35 2.70
N THR A 19 -27.06 -16.02 3.63
CA THR A 19 -26.32 -15.32 4.71
C THR A 19 -24.86 -15.75 4.83
N VAL A 20 -24.14 -15.82 3.71
CA VAL A 20 -22.70 -15.55 3.76
C VAL A 20 -22.53 -14.04 4.00
N GLN A 21 -22.59 -13.67 5.28
CA GLN A 21 -22.10 -12.39 5.73
C GLN A 21 -20.64 -12.30 5.26
N ASN A 22 -20.39 -11.44 4.26
CA ASN A 22 -19.06 -10.97 3.91
C ASN A 22 -18.54 -10.17 5.12
N VAL A 23 -18.11 -10.87 6.17
CA VAL A 23 -17.27 -10.26 7.19
C VAL A 23 -16.03 -9.83 6.42
N PRO A 24 -15.69 -8.52 6.36
CA PRO A 24 -14.42 -8.14 5.79
C PRO A 24 -13.37 -8.88 6.61
N ALA A 25 -12.61 -9.76 5.96
CA ALA A 25 -11.43 -10.35 6.57
C ALA A 25 -10.67 -9.19 7.22
N ASN A 26 -10.36 -9.29 8.52
CA ASN A 26 -9.64 -8.25 9.25
C ASN A 26 -8.38 -7.89 8.46
N ALA A 27 -8.45 -6.81 7.69
CA ALA A 27 -7.40 -6.45 6.77
C ALA A 27 -6.28 -5.85 7.62
N ALA A 28 -5.26 -6.63 7.91
CA ALA A 28 -4.08 -6.12 8.57
C ALA A 28 -3.38 -5.19 7.58
N CYS A 29 -3.10 -3.96 7.99
CA CYS A 29 -2.46 -2.96 7.15
C CYS A 29 -1.13 -2.55 7.75
N LEU A 30 -0.11 -2.39 6.89
CA LEU A 30 1.19 -1.87 7.28
C LEU A 30 1.65 -0.77 6.32
N GLY A 31 2.27 0.27 6.88
CA GLY A 31 2.92 1.32 6.12
C GLY A 31 4.35 0.93 5.74
N PHE A 32 4.73 1.19 4.50
CA PHE A 32 6.06 0.95 3.95
C PHE A 32 6.62 2.27 3.43
N SER A 33 7.93 2.46 3.56
CA SER A 33 8.64 3.60 3.01
C SER A 33 9.99 3.16 2.44
N GLY A 34 10.39 3.78 1.34
CA GLY A 34 11.73 3.63 0.75
C GLY A 34 12.29 4.99 0.37
N THR A 35 13.54 5.25 0.76
CA THR A 35 14.25 6.50 0.46
C THR A 35 15.41 6.22 -0.49
N ALA A 36 15.56 7.04 -1.51
CA ALA A 36 16.70 6.99 -2.43
C ALA A 36 17.07 8.39 -2.90
N ASP A 37 18.31 8.53 -3.36
CA ASP A 37 18.85 9.76 -3.90
C ASP A 37 19.32 9.61 -5.35
N GLY A 38 19.61 10.74 -5.98
CA GLY A 38 20.09 10.80 -7.34
C GLY A 38 20.58 12.18 -7.73
N PHE A 39 21.42 12.22 -8.76
CA PHE A 39 21.86 13.47 -9.39
C PHE A 39 20.75 14.13 -10.22
N ASP A 40 19.74 13.36 -10.61
CA ASP A 40 18.53 13.86 -11.25
C ASP A 40 17.26 13.37 -10.52
N LYS A 41 16.17 14.12 -10.68
CA LYS A 41 14.90 13.85 -9.99
C LYS A 41 14.27 12.53 -10.43
N VAL A 42 14.39 12.16 -11.70
CA VAL A 42 13.73 10.96 -12.25
C VAL A 42 14.35 9.70 -11.66
N THR A 43 15.68 9.66 -11.58
CA THR A 43 16.42 8.57 -10.94
C THR A 43 16.06 8.43 -9.47
N ALA A 44 16.08 9.52 -8.70
CA ALA A 44 15.77 9.49 -7.26
C ALA A 44 14.35 8.98 -6.99
N VAL A 45 13.36 9.49 -7.73
CA VAL A 45 11.95 9.05 -7.64
C VAL A 45 11.82 7.57 -7.99
N THR A 46 12.40 7.15 -9.10
CA THR A 46 12.29 5.77 -9.60
C THR A 46 12.88 4.78 -8.59
N ARG A 47 14.05 5.08 -8.03
CA ARG A 47 14.70 4.24 -7.02
C ARG A 47 13.91 4.21 -5.71
N ALA A 48 13.36 5.33 -5.26
CA ALA A 48 12.54 5.37 -4.05
C ALA A 48 11.24 4.55 -4.21
N GLN A 49 10.59 4.64 -5.38
CA GLN A 49 9.40 3.83 -5.70
C GLN A 49 9.75 2.34 -5.82
N ALA A 50 10.88 1.99 -6.42
CA ALA A 50 11.36 0.61 -6.46
C ALA A 50 11.65 0.06 -5.06
N ALA A 51 12.25 0.86 -4.18
CA ALA A 51 12.54 0.46 -2.80
C ALA A 51 11.27 0.13 -2.00
N VAL A 52 10.22 0.96 -2.08
CA VAL A 52 8.96 0.65 -1.38
C VAL A 52 8.25 -0.57 -1.99
N ALA A 53 8.30 -0.75 -3.33
CA ALA A 53 7.75 -1.92 -3.99
C ALA A 53 8.47 -3.22 -3.59
N ALA A 54 9.81 -3.17 -3.50
CA ALA A 54 10.63 -4.30 -3.06
C ALA A 54 10.33 -4.66 -1.60
N ALA A 55 10.24 -3.68 -0.70
CA ALA A 55 9.91 -3.91 0.70
C ALA A 55 8.53 -4.59 0.88
N ILE A 56 7.53 -4.18 0.10
CA ILE A 56 6.21 -4.83 0.11
C ILE A 56 6.29 -6.26 -0.43
N ALA A 57 7.02 -6.48 -1.54
CA ALA A 57 7.17 -7.80 -2.14
C ALA A 57 7.90 -8.77 -1.20
N GLU A 58 8.94 -8.29 -0.54
CA GLU A 58 9.68 -9.04 0.48
C GLU A 58 8.77 -9.40 1.65
N TYR A 59 8.03 -8.43 2.22
CA TYR A 59 7.11 -8.69 3.31
C TYR A 59 6.00 -9.68 2.93
N LYS A 60 5.44 -9.55 1.72
CA LYS A 60 4.46 -10.49 1.16
C LYS A 60 5.01 -11.91 1.13
N SER A 61 6.26 -12.06 0.67
CA SER A 61 6.96 -13.35 0.61
C SER A 61 7.22 -13.91 2.01
N GLN A 62 7.81 -13.12 2.90
CA GLN A 62 8.13 -13.52 4.28
C GLN A 62 6.90 -13.97 5.06
N LYS A 63 5.76 -13.28 4.87
CA LYS A 63 4.49 -13.59 5.54
C LYS A 63 3.60 -14.56 4.74
N ARG A 64 4.06 -15.05 3.59
CA ARG A 64 3.33 -15.97 2.70
C ARG A 64 1.92 -15.48 2.37
N LEU A 65 1.76 -14.17 2.18
CA LEU A 65 0.48 -13.54 1.90
C LEU A 65 0.07 -13.79 0.44
N ARG A 66 -1.19 -14.21 0.23
CA ARG A 66 -1.71 -14.48 -1.13
C ARG A 66 -1.97 -13.20 -1.90
N THR A 67 -2.82 -12.34 -1.35
CA THR A 67 -3.23 -11.07 -1.96
C THR A 67 -2.86 -9.93 -1.04
N VAL A 68 -2.37 -8.84 -1.62
CA VAL A 68 -2.06 -7.60 -0.91
C VAL A 68 -2.60 -6.46 -1.76
N SER A 69 -3.45 -5.61 -1.18
CA SER A 69 -3.87 -4.36 -1.79
C SER A 69 -2.87 -3.27 -1.41
N VAL A 70 -2.41 -2.49 -2.38
CA VAL A 70 -1.43 -1.41 -2.17
C VAL A 70 -2.06 -0.08 -2.54
N THR A 71 -1.99 0.88 -1.62
CA THR A 71 -2.49 2.25 -1.78
C THR A 71 -1.39 3.26 -1.48
N PRO A 72 -1.41 4.46 -2.09
CA PRO A 72 -0.41 5.47 -1.78
C PRO A 72 -0.59 5.94 -0.35
N MET A 73 0.53 6.12 0.36
CA MET A 73 0.55 6.68 1.70
C MET A 73 1.67 7.70 1.77
N ARG A 74 1.35 8.92 2.21
CA ARG A 74 2.37 9.95 2.37
C ARG A 74 3.37 9.51 3.44
N ALA A 75 4.60 9.25 3.03
CA ALA A 75 5.69 8.94 3.95
C ALA A 75 6.29 10.24 4.52
N THR A 76 6.66 10.18 5.79
CA THR A 76 7.51 11.20 6.41
C THR A 76 8.90 11.10 5.76
N PRO A 77 9.49 12.23 5.33
CA PRO A 77 10.87 12.27 4.85
C PRO A 77 11.83 11.66 5.86
N GLN A 78 12.76 10.84 5.38
CA GLN A 78 13.80 10.20 6.21
C GLN A 78 15.20 10.67 5.77
N PRO A 79 15.60 11.92 6.12
CA PRO A 79 16.93 12.41 5.79
C PRO A 79 18.03 11.69 6.60
N TYR A 80 19.15 11.38 5.96
CA TYR A 80 20.29 10.71 6.62
C TYR A 80 21.10 11.65 7.53
N TRP A 81 21.37 12.88 7.05
CA TRP A 81 22.28 13.83 7.72
C TRP A 81 21.59 14.87 8.61
N ARG A 82 20.25 14.81 8.75
CA ARG A 82 19.45 15.83 9.46
C ARG A 82 18.31 15.16 10.21
N SER A 83 17.76 15.82 11.21
CA SER A 83 16.57 15.34 11.93
C SER A 83 15.26 15.65 11.19
N SER A 84 15.25 16.65 10.32
CA SER A 84 14.09 17.06 9.54
C SER A 84 14.49 17.78 8.26
N VAL A 85 13.51 17.94 7.35
CA VAL A 85 13.66 18.66 6.09
C VAL A 85 12.89 19.98 6.20
N SER A 86 13.59 21.10 6.08
CA SER A 86 12.98 22.43 6.07
C SER A 86 12.06 22.62 4.85
N ALA A 87 10.98 23.40 5.02
CA ALA A 87 9.95 23.58 3.98
C ALA A 87 10.50 24.05 2.62
N ASN A 88 11.51 24.92 2.64
CA ASN A 88 12.15 25.49 1.45
C ASN A 88 13.04 24.49 0.69
N LEU A 89 13.34 23.32 1.25
CA LEU A 89 14.14 22.29 0.59
C LEU A 89 13.30 21.32 -0.23
N PHE A 90 11.97 21.32 -0.07
CA PHE A 90 11.11 20.38 -0.78
C PHE A 90 10.98 20.73 -2.26
N HIS A 91 11.14 19.71 -3.10
CA HIS A 91 10.83 19.75 -4.52
C HIS A 91 9.35 19.47 -4.71
N LYS A 92 8.56 20.51 -4.99
CA LYS A 92 7.13 20.39 -5.35
C LYS A 92 6.93 20.34 -6.87
N PRO A 93 5.81 19.77 -7.36
CA PRO A 93 4.78 19.04 -6.61
C PRO A 93 5.27 17.66 -6.13
N ASP A 94 4.57 17.13 -5.12
CA ASP A 94 4.73 15.73 -4.70
C ASP A 94 4.20 14.81 -5.82
N ILE A 95 4.74 13.60 -5.95
CA ILE A 95 4.38 12.66 -7.03
C ILE A 95 3.52 11.56 -6.44
N VAL A 96 2.24 11.53 -6.84
CA VAL A 96 1.27 10.54 -6.36
C VAL A 96 0.92 9.58 -7.49
N ARG A 97 1.08 8.28 -7.24
CA ARG A 97 0.67 7.19 -8.12
C ARG A 97 -0.31 6.28 -7.39
N ALA A 98 -0.93 5.36 -8.12
CA ALA A 98 -1.90 4.41 -7.57
C ALA A 98 -1.35 3.55 -6.42
N ASN A 99 -0.03 3.36 -6.32
CA ASN A 99 0.61 2.49 -5.34
C ASN A 99 1.70 3.17 -4.50
N SER A 100 1.93 4.48 -4.67
CA SER A 100 3.01 5.19 -3.98
C SER A 100 2.76 6.69 -3.92
N TYR A 101 3.16 7.30 -2.81
CA TYR A 101 3.24 8.75 -2.64
C TYR A 101 4.70 9.13 -2.43
N THR A 102 5.28 9.93 -3.33
CA THR A 102 6.68 10.32 -3.28
C THR A 102 6.83 11.80 -2.96
N VAL A 103 7.60 12.09 -1.91
CA VAL A 103 8.06 13.43 -1.55
C VAL A 103 9.56 13.53 -1.87
N CYS A 104 10.00 14.66 -2.40
CA CYS A 104 11.41 14.89 -2.72
C CYS A 104 11.91 16.20 -2.12
N TRP A 105 13.20 16.27 -1.82
CA TRP A 105 13.87 17.46 -1.29
C TRP A 105 15.35 17.51 -1.70
N SER A 106 15.97 18.67 -1.53
CA SER A 106 17.41 18.84 -1.75
C SER A 106 18.22 18.19 -0.63
N GLY A 107 19.08 17.24 -0.98
CA GLY A 107 20.04 16.62 -0.06
C GLY A 107 21.25 17.52 0.20
N VAL A 108 22.16 17.03 1.05
CA VAL A 108 23.44 17.69 1.33
C VAL A 108 24.45 17.42 0.23
N VAL A 109 24.51 16.16 -0.24
CA VAL A 109 25.41 15.71 -1.32
C VAL A 109 24.64 15.60 -2.62
N SER A 110 23.56 14.81 -2.62
CA SER A 110 22.72 14.58 -3.78
C SER A 110 21.67 15.69 -3.93
N PRO A 111 21.51 16.28 -5.13
CA PRO A 111 20.55 17.38 -5.36
C PRO A 111 19.09 16.93 -5.21
N TYR A 112 18.82 15.63 -5.35
CA TYR A 112 17.50 15.05 -5.15
C TYR A 112 17.58 13.86 -4.20
N VAL A 113 16.82 13.96 -3.11
CA VAL A 113 16.53 12.84 -2.21
C VAL A 113 15.02 12.70 -2.16
N CYS A 114 14.51 11.49 -2.34
CA CYS A 114 13.08 11.20 -2.39
C CYS A 114 12.73 10.06 -1.46
N THR A 115 11.63 10.19 -0.73
CA THR A 115 10.99 9.10 0.01
C THR A 115 9.65 8.78 -0.63
N SER A 116 9.45 7.52 -0.98
CA SER A 116 8.17 6.98 -1.42
C SER A 116 7.52 6.20 -0.30
N GLY A 117 6.22 6.40 -0.08
CA GLY A 117 5.41 5.68 0.89
C GLY A 117 4.22 4.96 0.27
N ALA A 118 3.87 3.82 0.85
CA ALA A 118 2.71 3.03 0.45
C ALA A 118 2.13 2.31 1.67
N LYS A 119 0.83 2.03 1.63
CA LYS A 119 0.14 1.20 2.63
C LYS A 119 -0.30 -0.09 1.96
N ALA A 120 0.12 -1.22 2.52
CA ALA A 120 -0.24 -2.54 2.04
C ALA A 120 -1.19 -3.20 3.05
N CYS A 121 -2.31 -3.76 2.58
CA CYS A 121 -3.32 -4.42 3.41
C CYS A 121 -3.62 -5.84 2.89
N TRP A 122 -3.85 -6.80 3.80
CA TRP A 122 -4.10 -8.21 3.49
C TRP A 122 -5.04 -8.87 4.49
#